data_AF-A0A3D1Z809-F1
#
_entry.id   AF-A0A3D1Z809-F1
#
_cell.length_a   1.000
_cell.length_b   1.000
_cell.length_c   1.000
_cell.angle_alpha   90.00
_cell.angle_beta   90.00
_cell.angle_gamma   90.00
#
_symmetry.space_group_name_H-M   'P 1'
#
loop_
_entity.id
_entity.type
_entity.pdbx_description
1 polymer ?
#
loop_
_entity_poly.entity_id
_entity_poly.type
_entity_poly.pdbx_seq_one_letter_code
_entity_poly.pdbx_strand_id
1 'polypeptide(L)'
;MKKILLAIVGSKPQVLTEVIYGLYQSGQTLPDEIRVITTRSTRDKIISQLFKEGYWQSLINEYQLPTISFDESSISVLEDDNGYQPFDAKQDEDQSIMADCIIRTVSELTQDTNTAVCACLSGGRKTMAFYLGFAMSLYGRIQDSLKHVFISPEYESLPAFFFPTKHDHWLINAEGAKVNAREARVTLADIPFVRMHASLASSMYSQIEARSFSKTVALINAANQDGPLAISINITARTVTILGVEIQLSPKLLALYAFIATQPNQKIKVGSAFIQSKEYAKQYLSLYKQMRGDTRVYSSFGLDGEIDWDNQVLDGLKPMSAKFIQEVVSQCQQKLSDKLPISIVEKVKVQSSGMKGAMQYHIHPDIVIVGLEKYHDK
;
A
#
# COMPACT_ATOMS: atom_id res chain seq x y z
N MET A 1 2.76 -16.67 -22.55
CA MET A 1 2.15 -16.02 -21.38
C MET A 1 1.56 -17.10 -20.49
N LYS A 2 2.06 -17.20 -19.27
CA LYS A 2 1.66 -18.20 -18.27
C LYS A 2 0.34 -17.78 -17.62
N LYS A 3 -0.64 -18.67 -17.50
CA LYS A 3 -1.93 -18.42 -16.88
C LYS A 3 -1.95 -18.91 -15.43
N ILE A 4 -2.27 -18.02 -14.51
CA ILE A 4 -2.31 -18.32 -13.08
C ILE A 4 -3.75 -18.17 -12.60
N LEU A 5 -4.33 -19.22 -12.01
CA LEU A 5 -5.56 -19.10 -11.24
C LEU A 5 -5.20 -18.69 -9.82
N LEU A 6 -5.57 -17.48 -9.41
CA LEU A 6 -5.48 -17.03 -8.02
C LEU A 6 -6.83 -17.22 -7.34
N ALA A 7 -6.91 -18.11 -6.37
CA ALA A 7 -8.15 -18.39 -5.63
C ALA A 7 -8.00 -18.00 -4.15
N ILE A 8 -9.02 -17.33 -3.62
CA ILE A 8 -9.18 -17.17 -2.16
C ILE A 8 -10.06 -18.29 -1.64
N VAL A 9 -9.53 -19.11 -0.74
CA VAL A 9 -10.29 -20.26 -0.23
C VAL A 9 -10.58 -20.06 1.25
N GLY A 10 -11.87 -20.01 1.57
CA GLY A 10 -12.41 -19.96 2.93
C GLY A 10 -12.68 -21.36 3.44
N SER A 11 -13.83 -21.63 4.04
CA SER A 11 -14.06 -22.93 4.70
C SER A 11 -14.23 -24.14 3.78
N LYS A 12 -14.37 -23.92 2.46
CA LYS A 12 -14.76 -24.91 1.45
C LYS A 12 -13.71 -25.06 0.34
N PRO A 13 -12.81 -26.05 0.41
CA PRO A 13 -11.83 -26.35 -0.65
C PRO A 13 -12.44 -26.72 -2.01
N GLN A 14 -13.70 -27.17 -2.02
CA GLN A 14 -14.45 -27.58 -3.21
C GLN A 14 -14.42 -26.53 -4.33
N VAL A 15 -14.34 -25.25 -3.96
CA VAL A 15 -14.27 -24.14 -4.92
C VAL A 15 -13.16 -24.30 -5.96
N LEU A 16 -12.04 -24.93 -5.59
CA LEU A 16 -10.91 -25.11 -6.51
C LEU A 16 -11.26 -26.07 -7.65
N THR A 17 -11.95 -27.18 -7.33
CA THR A 17 -12.41 -28.14 -8.35
C THR A 17 -13.57 -27.57 -9.15
N GLU A 18 -14.48 -26.83 -8.51
CA GLU A 18 -15.61 -26.17 -9.17
C GLU A 18 -15.16 -25.15 -10.22
N VAL A 19 -14.18 -24.30 -9.91
CA VAL A 19 -13.68 -23.28 -10.83
C VAL A 19 -13.01 -23.93 -12.04
N ILE A 20 -12.20 -24.95 -11.82
CA ILE A 20 -11.48 -25.67 -12.87
C ILE A 20 -12.44 -26.42 -13.78
N TYR A 21 -13.44 -27.07 -13.18
CA TYR A 21 -14.54 -27.67 -13.92
C TYR A 21 -15.32 -26.63 -14.73
N GLY A 22 -15.65 -25.48 -14.14
CA GLY A 22 -16.35 -24.38 -14.83
C GLY A 22 -15.57 -23.81 -16.01
N LEU A 23 -14.24 -23.66 -15.87
CA LEU A 23 -13.36 -23.26 -16.98
C LEU A 23 -13.39 -24.29 -18.11
N TYR A 24 -13.23 -25.58 -17.77
CA TYR A 24 -13.29 -26.67 -18.73
C TYR A 24 -14.64 -26.72 -19.46
N GLN A 25 -15.75 -26.71 -18.73
CA GLN A 25 -17.08 -26.82 -19.33
C GLN A 25 -17.44 -25.62 -20.21
N SER A 26 -16.95 -24.44 -19.89
CA SER A 26 -17.15 -23.24 -20.73
C SER A 26 -16.18 -23.14 -21.92
N GLY A 27 -15.31 -24.14 -22.12
CA GLY A 27 -14.31 -24.13 -23.20
C GLY A 27 -13.23 -23.06 -23.01
N GLN A 28 -13.09 -22.51 -21.80
CA GLN A 28 -12.08 -21.52 -21.49
C GLN A 28 -10.72 -22.20 -21.28
N THR A 29 -9.64 -21.46 -21.49
CA THR A 29 -8.31 -21.98 -21.24
C THR A 29 -8.12 -22.26 -19.76
N LEU A 30 -7.65 -23.46 -19.45
CA LEU A 30 -7.24 -23.84 -18.09
C LEU A 30 -5.96 -23.12 -17.68
N PRO A 31 -5.74 -22.87 -16.38
CA PRO A 31 -4.51 -22.27 -15.90
C PRO A 31 -3.33 -23.24 -16.02
N ASP A 32 -2.12 -22.72 -16.16
CA ASP A 32 -0.89 -23.51 -16.04
C ASP A 32 -0.57 -23.80 -14.56
N GLU A 33 -0.97 -22.89 -13.67
CA GLU A 33 -0.69 -22.95 -12.23
C GLU A 33 -1.85 -22.41 -11.40
N ILE A 34 -2.05 -23.01 -10.22
CA ILE A 34 -2.97 -22.51 -9.21
C ILE A 34 -2.17 -21.91 -8.05
N ARG A 35 -2.63 -20.75 -7.58
CA ARG A 35 -2.18 -20.10 -6.35
C ARG A 35 -3.38 -19.90 -5.44
N VAL A 36 -3.22 -20.26 -4.17
CA VAL A 36 -4.29 -20.18 -3.18
C VAL A 36 -3.88 -19.27 -2.04
N ILE A 37 -4.76 -18.34 -1.66
CA ILE A 37 -4.63 -17.57 -0.41
C ILE A 37 -5.71 -18.06 0.56
N THR A 38 -5.30 -18.45 1.77
CA THR A 38 -6.22 -19.06 2.73
C THR A 38 -5.78 -18.91 4.20
N THR A 39 -6.59 -19.41 5.14
CA THR A 39 -6.25 -19.47 6.57
C THR A 39 -5.58 -20.80 6.92
N ARG A 40 -4.94 -20.88 8.10
CA ARG A 40 -4.24 -22.11 8.52
C ARG A 40 -5.17 -23.32 8.55
N SER A 41 -6.38 -23.17 9.11
CA SER A 41 -7.35 -24.27 9.21
C SER A 41 -7.82 -24.79 7.85
N THR A 42 -7.96 -23.90 6.86
CA THR A 42 -8.36 -24.28 5.51
C THR A 42 -7.21 -24.90 4.73
N ARG A 43 -5.96 -24.44 4.91
CA ARG A 43 -4.79 -25.10 4.31
C ARG A 43 -4.80 -26.61 4.63
N ASP A 44 -5.02 -26.96 5.89
CA ASP A 44 -5.05 -28.37 6.32
C ASP A 44 -6.18 -29.15 5.61
N LYS A 45 -7.35 -28.52 5.41
CA LYS A 45 -8.47 -29.13 4.67
C LYS A 45 -8.16 -29.30 3.18
N ILE A 46 -7.54 -28.31 2.54
CA ILE A 46 -7.12 -28.41 1.13
C ILE A 46 -6.18 -29.59 0.97
N ILE A 47 -5.16 -29.69 1.83
CA ILE A 47 -4.18 -30.78 1.78
C ILE A 47 -4.86 -32.13 2.02
N SER A 48 -5.73 -32.24 3.02
CA SER A 48 -6.45 -33.49 3.30
C SER A 48 -7.33 -33.90 2.12
N GLN A 49 -8.23 -33.03 1.69
CA GLN A 49 -9.28 -33.39 0.74
C GLN A 49 -8.76 -33.44 -0.70
N LEU A 50 -8.07 -32.38 -1.15
CA LEU A 50 -7.68 -32.30 -2.55
C LEU A 50 -6.48 -33.19 -2.87
N PHE A 51 -5.51 -33.30 -1.95
CA PHE A 51 -4.28 -34.06 -2.20
C PHE A 51 -4.30 -35.47 -1.62
N LYS A 52 -4.62 -35.64 -0.32
CA LYS A 52 -4.56 -36.97 0.32
C LYS A 52 -5.74 -37.87 -0.04
N GLU A 53 -6.96 -37.33 -0.01
CA GLU A 53 -8.17 -38.04 -0.43
C GLU A 53 -8.30 -38.08 -1.97
N GLY A 54 -7.52 -37.25 -2.68
CA GLY A 54 -7.33 -37.33 -4.12
C GLY A 54 -8.46 -36.73 -4.96
N TYR A 55 -9.31 -35.86 -4.39
CA TYR A 55 -10.39 -35.21 -5.13
C TYR A 55 -9.88 -34.35 -6.29
N TRP A 56 -8.70 -33.74 -6.15
CA TRP A 56 -8.06 -33.01 -7.26
C TRP A 56 -7.72 -33.93 -8.42
N GLN A 57 -6.99 -35.01 -8.15
CA GLN A 57 -6.59 -35.95 -9.20
C GLN A 57 -7.81 -36.65 -9.83
N SER A 58 -8.87 -36.85 -9.05
CA SER A 58 -10.14 -37.40 -9.54
C SER A 58 -10.77 -36.52 -10.61
N LEU A 59 -10.79 -35.19 -10.42
CA LEU A 59 -11.26 -34.25 -11.45
C LEU A 59 -10.42 -34.33 -12.72
N ILE A 60 -9.09 -34.29 -12.57
CA ILE A 60 -8.15 -34.35 -13.70
C ILE A 60 -8.37 -35.62 -14.51
N ASN A 61 -8.53 -36.77 -13.84
CA ASN A 61 -8.72 -38.06 -14.49
C ASN A 61 -10.11 -38.19 -15.16
N GLU A 62 -11.18 -37.81 -14.44
CA GLU A 62 -12.56 -37.91 -14.93
C GLU A 62 -12.73 -37.16 -16.25
N TYR A 63 -12.15 -35.95 -16.35
CA TYR A 63 -12.27 -35.08 -17.53
C TYR A 63 -11.06 -35.09 -18.45
N GLN A 64 -10.03 -35.89 -18.17
CA GLN A 64 -8.78 -35.96 -18.94
C GLN A 64 -8.15 -34.58 -19.14
N LEU A 65 -8.13 -33.79 -18.07
CA LEU A 65 -7.61 -32.43 -18.09
C LEU A 65 -6.08 -32.44 -18.26
N PRO A 66 -5.50 -31.42 -18.91
CA PRO A 66 -4.04 -31.27 -18.95
C PRO A 66 -3.48 -31.12 -17.53
N THR A 67 -2.18 -31.37 -17.40
CA THR A 67 -1.48 -31.15 -16.13
C THR A 67 -1.53 -29.68 -15.75
N ILE A 68 -1.97 -29.40 -14.52
CA ILE A 68 -2.02 -28.07 -13.91
C ILE A 68 -1.11 -28.14 -12.68
N SER A 69 -0.19 -27.20 -12.54
CA SER A 69 0.69 -27.12 -11.37
C SER A 69 -0.11 -26.72 -10.14
N PHE A 70 -0.37 -27.67 -9.24
CA PHE A 70 -1.07 -27.43 -7.98
C PHE A 70 -0.65 -28.46 -6.92
N ASP A 71 0.09 -27.98 -5.92
CA ASP A 71 0.58 -28.77 -4.79
C ASP A 71 0.58 -27.94 -3.49
N GLU A 72 1.18 -28.45 -2.41
CA GLU A 72 1.22 -27.72 -1.13
C GLU A 72 1.93 -26.36 -1.21
N SER A 73 2.91 -26.19 -2.11
CA SER A 73 3.64 -24.93 -2.30
C SER A 73 2.80 -23.85 -2.98
N SER A 74 1.71 -24.26 -3.65
CA SER A 74 0.72 -23.34 -4.21
C SER A 74 -0.12 -22.62 -3.14
N ILE A 75 -0.09 -23.07 -1.89
CA ILE A 75 -0.97 -22.59 -0.81
C ILE A 75 -0.23 -21.59 0.07
N SER A 76 -0.60 -20.32 -0.05
CA SER A 76 -0.15 -19.24 0.82
C SER A 76 -1.15 -19.03 1.96
N VAL A 77 -0.68 -19.19 3.20
CA VAL A 77 -1.46 -18.86 4.38
C VAL A 77 -1.35 -17.36 4.63
N LEU A 78 -2.44 -16.73 5.03
CA LEU A 78 -2.42 -15.36 5.53
C LEU A 78 -1.40 -15.24 6.66
N GLU A 79 -0.57 -14.21 6.64
CA GLU A 79 0.54 -14.04 7.58
C GLU A 79 0.85 -12.55 7.78
N ASP A 80 1.03 -12.12 9.02
CA ASP A 80 1.48 -10.76 9.33
C ASP A 80 3.01 -10.60 9.24
N ASP A 81 3.51 -9.38 9.44
CA ASP A 81 4.95 -9.09 9.41
C ASP A 81 5.77 -9.82 10.51
N ASN A 82 5.10 -10.38 11.53
CA ASN A 82 5.72 -11.11 12.64
C ASN A 82 5.62 -12.64 12.47
N GLY A 83 5.07 -13.13 11.37
CA GLY A 83 4.84 -14.56 11.12
C GLY A 83 3.59 -15.14 11.78
N TYR A 84 2.70 -14.31 12.34
CA TYR A 84 1.43 -14.76 12.88
C TYR A 84 0.47 -15.12 11.76
N GLN A 85 0.01 -16.38 11.77
CA GLN A 85 -0.94 -16.93 10.81
C GLN A 85 -2.30 -17.16 11.49
N PRO A 86 -3.37 -16.43 11.09
CA PRO A 86 -4.68 -16.59 11.70
C PRO A 86 -5.25 -17.98 11.37
N PHE A 87 -5.79 -18.64 12.41
CA PHE A 87 -6.38 -19.96 12.25
C PHE A 87 -7.59 -19.91 11.30
N ASP A 88 -8.50 -18.97 11.54
CA ASP A 88 -9.75 -18.81 10.79
C ASP A 88 -9.96 -17.39 10.24
N ALA A 89 -9.16 -16.38 10.62
CA ALA A 89 -9.32 -14.97 10.25
C ALA A 89 -10.70 -14.35 10.65
N LYS A 90 -11.11 -14.54 11.91
CA LYS A 90 -12.43 -14.09 12.45
C LYS A 90 -12.37 -12.77 13.21
N GLN A 91 -11.21 -12.40 13.72
CA GLN A 91 -11.08 -11.25 14.61
C GLN A 91 -10.91 -9.97 13.81
N ASP A 92 -11.12 -8.83 14.47
CA ASP A 92 -10.97 -7.52 13.83
C ASP A 92 -9.50 -7.26 13.46
N GLU A 93 -8.56 -7.75 14.28
CA GLU A 93 -7.13 -7.64 14.03
C GLU A 93 -6.71 -8.39 12.74
N ASP A 94 -7.38 -9.51 12.43
CA ASP A 94 -7.11 -10.34 11.25
C ASP A 94 -7.47 -9.63 9.93
N GLN A 95 -8.29 -8.56 9.98
CA GLN A 95 -8.73 -7.83 8.78
C GLN A 95 -7.57 -7.15 8.05
N SER A 96 -6.62 -6.59 8.82
CA SER A 96 -5.43 -5.94 8.28
C SER A 96 -4.50 -6.94 7.60
N ILE A 97 -4.32 -8.12 8.21
CA ILE A 97 -3.54 -9.23 7.67
C ILE A 97 -4.13 -9.70 6.33
N MET A 98 -5.45 -9.88 6.27
CA MET A 98 -6.15 -10.22 5.02
C MET A 98 -5.91 -9.18 3.93
N ALA A 99 -6.09 -7.90 4.26
CA ALA A 99 -5.93 -6.82 3.31
C ALA A 99 -4.51 -6.78 2.73
N ASP A 100 -3.51 -6.75 3.61
CA ASP A 100 -2.11 -6.60 3.25
C ASP A 100 -1.59 -7.82 2.45
N CYS A 101 -1.91 -9.04 2.88
CA CYS A 101 -1.52 -10.25 2.17
C CYS A 101 -2.12 -10.34 0.76
N ILE A 102 -3.43 -10.12 0.63
CA ILE A 102 -4.12 -10.27 -0.65
C ILE A 102 -3.64 -9.20 -1.63
N ILE A 103 -3.53 -7.95 -1.19
CA ILE A 103 -3.08 -6.84 -2.03
C ILE A 103 -1.63 -7.05 -2.48
N ARG A 104 -0.74 -7.43 -1.57
CA ARG A 104 0.67 -7.75 -1.91
C ARG A 104 0.75 -8.87 -2.94
N THR A 105 0.03 -9.97 -2.72
CA THR A 105 0.06 -11.13 -3.64
C THR A 105 -0.40 -10.76 -5.04
N VAL A 106 -1.49 -10.00 -5.18
CA VAL A 106 -1.96 -9.54 -6.49
C VAL A 106 -0.97 -8.59 -7.14
N SER A 107 -0.38 -7.65 -6.38
CA SER A 107 0.67 -6.75 -6.86
C SER A 107 1.85 -7.54 -7.45
N GLU A 108 2.37 -8.50 -6.70
CA GLU A 108 3.51 -9.34 -7.12
C GLU A 108 3.20 -10.15 -8.39
N LEU A 109 2.05 -10.81 -8.44
CA LEU A 109 1.66 -11.62 -9.61
C LEU A 109 1.44 -10.79 -10.88
N THR A 110 1.02 -9.52 -10.71
CA THR A 110 0.73 -8.61 -11.84
C THR A 110 1.95 -7.80 -12.28
N GLN A 111 3.05 -7.79 -11.52
CA GLN A 111 4.33 -7.19 -11.95
C GLN A 111 4.96 -7.95 -13.13
N ASP A 112 4.83 -9.28 -13.20
CA ASP A 112 5.36 -10.08 -14.33
C ASP A 112 4.49 -9.93 -15.57
N THR A 113 4.97 -9.21 -16.58
CA THR A 113 4.23 -8.95 -17.83
C THR A 113 3.98 -10.19 -18.69
N ASN A 114 4.64 -11.32 -18.42
CA ASN A 114 4.43 -12.59 -19.13
C ASN A 114 3.45 -13.53 -18.40
N THR A 115 2.72 -13.04 -17.40
CA THR A 115 1.60 -13.75 -16.76
C THR A 115 0.24 -13.16 -17.13
N ALA A 116 -0.80 -13.98 -16.99
CA ALA A 116 -2.19 -13.53 -16.92
C ALA A 116 -2.85 -14.16 -15.68
N VAL A 117 -3.38 -13.31 -14.81
CA VAL A 117 -4.02 -13.72 -13.55
C VAL A 117 -5.52 -13.84 -13.77
N CYS A 118 -6.05 -15.04 -13.56
CA CYS A 118 -7.47 -15.28 -13.38
C CYS A 118 -7.76 -15.35 -11.88
N ALA A 119 -8.26 -14.27 -11.30
CA ALA A 119 -8.64 -14.22 -9.89
C ALA A 119 -10.06 -14.78 -9.69
N CYS A 120 -10.27 -15.62 -8.68
CA CYS A 120 -11.59 -16.15 -8.33
C CYS A 120 -12.06 -15.65 -6.95
N LEU A 121 -13.23 -15.02 -6.92
CA LEU A 121 -13.85 -14.45 -5.71
C LEU A 121 -14.58 -15.49 -4.84
N SER A 122 -14.87 -16.66 -5.40
CA SER A 122 -15.70 -17.66 -4.73
C SER A 122 -14.94 -18.39 -3.63
N GLY A 123 -15.68 -18.95 -2.67
CA GLY A 123 -15.14 -19.85 -1.65
C GLY A 123 -14.48 -19.18 -0.44
N GLY A 124 -14.07 -17.91 -0.55
CA GLY A 124 -13.51 -17.10 0.53
C GLY A 124 -14.55 -16.51 1.51
N ARG A 125 -14.06 -15.95 2.63
CA ARG A 125 -14.87 -15.02 3.43
C ARG A 125 -15.22 -13.80 2.58
N LYS A 126 -16.41 -13.21 2.80
CA LYS A 126 -16.85 -12.01 2.08
C LYS A 126 -15.79 -10.89 2.08
N THR A 127 -15.09 -10.72 3.20
CA THR A 127 -14.01 -9.72 3.32
C THR A 127 -12.77 -10.06 2.49
N MET A 128 -12.37 -11.33 2.38
CA MET A 128 -11.28 -11.74 1.49
C MET A 128 -11.65 -11.49 0.03
N ALA A 129 -12.91 -11.78 -0.35
CA ALA A 129 -13.42 -11.51 -1.70
C ALA A 129 -13.44 -10.02 -2.00
N PHE A 130 -13.85 -9.19 -1.04
CA PHE A 130 -13.75 -7.74 -1.16
C PHE A 130 -12.31 -7.30 -1.44
N TYR A 131 -11.33 -7.72 -0.63
CA TYR A 131 -9.94 -7.33 -0.82
C TYR A 131 -9.34 -7.86 -2.12
N LEU A 132 -9.71 -9.06 -2.58
CA LEU A 132 -9.26 -9.58 -3.87
C LEU A 132 -9.82 -8.76 -5.03
N GLY A 133 -11.12 -8.45 -5.02
CA GLY A 133 -11.74 -7.61 -6.05
C GLY A 133 -11.18 -6.19 -6.06
N PHE A 134 -10.91 -5.63 -4.87
CA PHE A 134 -10.26 -4.34 -4.72
C PHE A 134 -8.82 -4.35 -5.22
N ALA A 135 -8.02 -5.35 -4.86
CA ALA A 135 -6.65 -5.53 -5.35
C ALA A 135 -6.62 -5.68 -6.88
N MET A 136 -7.53 -6.46 -7.46
CA MET A 136 -7.67 -6.56 -8.91
C MET A 136 -8.06 -5.23 -9.55
N SER A 137 -8.86 -4.40 -8.88
CA SER A 137 -9.18 -3.06 -9.38
C SER A 137 -7.95 -2.15 -9.39
N LEU A 138 -7.07 -2.24 -8.39
CA LEU A 138 -5.84 -1.45 -8.29
C LEU A 138 -4.73 -1.93 -9.25
N TYR A 139 -4.57 -3.24 -9.42
CA TYR A 139 -3.40 -3.85 -10.06
C TYR A 139 -3.69 -4.67 -11.31
N GLY A 140 -4.95 -5.11 -11.50
CA GLY A 140 -5.34 -5.98 -12.59
C GLY A 140 -5.19 -5.32 -13.95
N ARG A 141 -4.44 -5.98 -14.84
CA ARG A 141 -4.10 -5.54 -16.20
C ARG A 141 -5.09 -6.07 -17.23
N ILE A 142 -5.00 -5.60 -18.46
CA ILE A 142 -5.96 -5.94 -19.53
C ILE A 142 -6.09 -7.45 -19.79
N GLN A 143 -5.02 -8.23 -19.59
CA GLN A 143 -5.02 -9.68 -19.73
C GLN A 143 -5.53 -10.45 -18.51
N ASP A 144 -5.66 -9.80 -17.35
CA ASP A 144 -6.09 -10.43 -16.10
C ASP A 144 -7.63 -10.42 -16.01
N SER A 145 -8.24 -11.40 -15.36
CA SER A 145 -9.70 -11.52 -15.24
C SER A 145 -10.14 -11.77 -13.80
N LEU A 146 -11.36 -11.38 -13.47
CA LEU A 146 -11.99 -11.65 -12.18
C LEU A 146 -13.23 -12.52 -12.42
N LYS A 147 -13.34 -13.65 -11.73
CA LYS A 147 -14.41 -14.62 -11.95
C LYS A 147 -15.09 -15.01 -10.64
N HIS A 148 -16.33 -15.46 -10.76
CA HIS A 148 -17.11 -16.06 -9.67
C HIS A 148 -17.76 -17.35 -10.18
N VAL A 149 -17.56 -18.45 -9.47
CA VAL A 149 -18.25 -19.71 -9.72
C VAL A 149 -19.56 -19.78 -8.93
N PHE A 150 -20.60 -20.26 -9.59
CA PHE A 150 -21.90 -20.57 -9.03
C PHE A 150 -22.20 -22.04 -9.25
N ILE A 151 -22.80 -22.67 -8.25
CA ILE A 151 -23.26 -24.06 -8.33
C ILE A 151 -24.76 -24.06 -8.09
N SER A 152 -25.45 -25.05 -8.66
CA SER A 152 -26.81 -25.39 -8.26
C SER A 152 -26.95 -25.44 -6.71
N PRO A 153 -27.95 -24.76 -6.11
CA PRO A 153 -28.06 -24.58 -4.66
C PRO A 153 -28.03 -25.88 -3.83
N GLU A 154 -28.50 -26.98 -4.41
CA GLU A 154 -28.58 -28.30 -3.75
C GLU A 154 -27.19 -28.89 -3.43
N TYR A 155 -26.15 -28.36 -4.07
CA TYR A 155 -24.76 -28.82 -3.92
C TYR A 155 -23.87 -27.80 -3.18
N GLU A 156 -24.30 -26.53 -3.07
CA GLU A 156 -23.47 -25.48 -2.45
C GLU A 156 -23.07 -25.80 -1.01
N SER A 157 -23.96 -26.41 -0.23
CA SER A 157 -23.75 -26.77 1.18
C SER A 157 -23.23 -28.19 1.38
N LEU A 158 -23.00 -28.95 0.30
CA LEU A 158 -22.76 -30.39 0.34
C LEU A 158 -21.26 -30.72 0.48
N PRO A 159 -20.78 -31.16 1.67
CA PRO A 159 -19.35 -31.29 1.90
C PRO A 159 -18.66 -32.34 1.03
N ALA A 160 -19.40 -33.35 0.58
CA ALA A 160 -18.90 -34.46 -0.25
C ALA A 160 -18.91 -34.15 -1.76
N PHE A 161 -19.49 -33.03 -2.20
CA PHE A 161 -19.52 -32.65 -3.61
C PHE A 161 -18.28 -31.80 -3.95
N PHE A 162 -17.51 -32.19 -4.97
CA PHE A 162 -16.33 -31.44 -5.41
C PHE A 162 -16.45 -30.96 -6.86
N PHE A 163 -17.04 -31.76 -7.73
CA PHE A 163 -17.29 -31.43 -9.13
C PHE A 163 -18.37 -32.37 -9.70
N PRO A 164 -19.06 -31.97 -10.79
CA PRO A 164 -19.99 -32.87 -11.45
C PRO A 164 -19.28 -34.10 -12.05
N THR A 165 -19.85 -35.29 -11.90
CA THR A 165 -19.30 -36.54 -12.46
C THR A 165 -19.89 -36.85 -13.83
N LYS A 166 -19.22 -37.65 -14.67
CA LYS A 166 -19.79 -38.12 -15.95
C LYS A 166 -20.82 -39.24 -15.76
N HIS A 167 -20.68 -39.97 -14.66
CA HIS A 167 -21.53 -41.09 -14.28
C HIS A 167 -22.38 -40.75 -13.05
N ASP A 168 -23.44 -41.53 -12.81
CA ASP A 168 -24.31 -41.29 -11.65
C ASP A 168 -23.55 -41.52 -10.34
N HIS A 169 -23.52 -40.49 -9.50
CA HIS A 169 -22.88 -40.51 -8.20
C HIS A 169 -23.80 -39.85 -7.17
N TRP A 170 -24.50 -40.69 -6.39
CA TRP A 170 -25.52 -40.24 -5.46
C TRP A 170 -24.90 -39.79 -4.13
N LEU A 171 -25.19 -38.55 -3.75
CA LEU A 171 -24.81 -37.91 -2.50
C LEU A 171 -26.05 -37.64 -1.65
N ILE A 172 -25.86 -37.53 -0.34
CA ILE A 172 -26.93 -37.21 0.61
C ILE A 172 -26.67 -35.81 1.15
N ASN A 173 -27.64 -34.90 0.98
CA ASN A 173 -27.55 -33.55 1.52
C ASN A 173 -27.85 -33.47 3.02
N ALA A 174 -27.69 -32.29 3.61
CA ALA A 174 -27.91 -32.09 5.05
C ALA A 174 -29.34 -32.41 5.50
N GLU A 175 -30.31 -32.26 4.58
CA GLU A 175 -31.73 -32.57 4.79
C GLU A 175 -32.07 -34.04 4.54
N GLY A 176 -31.09 -34.89 4.20
CA GLY A 176 -31.27 -36.32 3.92
C GLY A 176 -31.80 -36.65 2.51
N ALA A 177 -31.97 -35.64 1.65
CA ALA A 177 -32.35 -35.84 0.26
C ALA A 177 -31.17 -36.36 -0.57
N LYS A 178 -31.47 -37.26 -1.52
CA LYS A 178 -30.49 -37.81 -2.46
C LYS A 178 -30.39 -36.91 -3.68
N VAL A 179 -29.18 -36.46 -3.97
CA VAL A 179 -28.85 -35.67 -5.17
C VAL A 179 -27.75 -36.38 -5.95
N ASN A 180 -27.76 -36.28 -7.28
CA ASN A 180 -26.77 -36.94 -8.13
C ASN A 180 -25.72 -35.92 -8.59
N ALA A 181 -24.45 -36.10 -8.25
CA ALA A 181 -23.39 -35.15 -8.58
C ALA A 181 -23.30 -34.85 -10.09
N ARG A 182 -23.66 -35.81 -10.95
CA ARG A 182 -23.74 -35.63 -12.41
C ARG A 182 -24.69 -34.51 -12.85
N GLU A 183 -25.75 -34.25 -12.08
CA GLU A 183 -26.77 -33.28 -12.41
C GLU A 183 -26.44 -31.86 -11.95
N ALA A 184 -25.37 -31.69 -11.17
CA ALA A 184 -24.93 -30.39 -10.70
C ALA A 184 -24.53 -29.47 -11.86
N ARG A 185 -25.05 -28.24 -11.87
CA ARG A 185 -24.68 -27.22 -12.85
C ARG A 185 -23.70 -26.26 -12.22
N VAL A 186 -22.57 -26.07 -12.91
CA VAL A 186 -21.53 -25.12 -12.51
C VAL A 186 -21.44 -24.03 -13.56
N THR A 187 -21.64 -22.79 -13.14
CA THR A 187 -21.55 -21.61 -14.00
C THR A 187 -20.39 -20.74 -13.56
N LEU A 188 -19.49 -20.39 -14.49
CA LEU A 188 -18.41 -19.47 -14.22
C LEU A 188 -18.73 -18.11 -14.86
N ALA A 189 -18.93 -17.10 -14.02
CA ALA A 189 -19.24 -15.74 -14.46
C ALA A 189 -17.99 -14.86 -14.45
N ASP A 190 -17.81 -14.06 -15.49
CA ASP A 190 -16.87 -12.94 -15.49
C ASP A 190 -17.46 -11.77 -14.70
N ILE A 191 -16.70 -11.29 -13.73
CA ILE A 191 -17.08 -10.14 -12.91
C ILE A 191 -16.42 -8.90 -13.51
N PRO A 192 -17.19 -7.94 -14.03
CA PRO A 192 -16.62 -6.67 -14.47
C PRO A 192 -16.09 -5.89 -13.27
N PHE A 193 -14.92 -5.27 -13.42
CA PHE A 193 -14.32 -4.41 -12.41
C PHE A 193 -13.58 -3.24 -13.05
N VAL A 194 -13.46 -2.14 -12.31
CA VAL A 194 -12.77 -0.94 -12.78
C VAL A 194 -11.28 -1.13 -12.66
N ARG A 195 -10.56 -0.97 -13.77
CA ARG A 195 -9.09 -1.04 -13.79
C ARG A 195 -8.51 0.33 -13.53
N MET A 196 -7.99 0.53 -12.34
CA MET A 196 -7.32 1.76 -11.94
C MET A 196 -5.82 1.71 -12.21
N HIS A 197 -5.29 0.57 -12.67
CA HIS A 197 -3.85 0.35 -12.83
C HIS A 197 -3.11 1.46 -13.59
N ALA A 198 -3.68 1.90 -14.72
CA ALA A 198 -3.10 2.94 -15.56
C ALA A 198 -3.34 4.37 -15.05
N SER A 199 -4.23 4.56 -14.08
CA SER A 199 -4.70 5.88 -13.61
C SER A 199 -4.17 6.27 -12.23
N LEU A 200 -3.62 5.33 -11.48
CA LEU A 200 -2.99 5.59 -10.20
C LEU A 200 -1.58 6.18 -10.40
N ALA A 201 -1.24 7.21 -9.62
CA ALA A 201 0.09 7.80 -9.65
C ALA A 201 1.15 6.78 -9.18
N SER A 202 2.31 6.73 -9.85
CA SER A 202 3.42 5.82 -9.51
C SER A 202 3.89 5.93 -8.05
N SER A 203 3.75 7.11 -7.45
CA SER A 203 4.06 7.36 -6.04
C SER A 203 3.12 6.62 -5.08
N MET A 204 1.84 6.43 -5.43
CA MET A 204 0.88 5.69 -4.61
C MET A 204 1.22 4.20 -4.58
N TYR A 205 1.62 3.63 -5.73
CA TYR A 205 2.09 2.24 -5.81
C TYR A 205 3.29 1.98 -4.92
N SER A 206 4.30 2.85 -5.05
CA SER A 206 5.53 2.77 -4.25
C SER A 206 5.24 2.84 -2.74
N GLN A 207 4.21 3.58 -2.33
CA GLN A 207 3.82 3.71 -0.93
C GLN A 207 3.07 2.49 -0.40
N ILE A 208 2.15 1.93 -1.18
CA ILE A 208 1.44 0.70 -0.81
C ILE A 208 2.44 -0.46 -0.68
N GLU A 209 3.37 -0.59 -1.61
CA GLU A 209 4.43 -1.61 -1.57
C GLU A 209 5.38 -1.42 -0.37
N ALA A 210 5.75 -0.18 -0.03
CA ALA A 210 6.72 0.08 1.02
C ALA A 210 6.17 0.02 2.46
N ARG A 211 4.85 0.15 2.67
CA ARG A 211 4.27 0.36 4.02
C ARG A 211 3.10 -0.53 4.37
N SER A 212 2.70 -1.45 3.49
CA SER A 212 1.43 -2.16 3.56
C SER A 212 0.23 -1.28 3.23
N PHE A 213 -0.82 -1.92 2.74
CA PHE A 213 -2.03 -1.24 2.31
C PHE A 213 -2.77 -0.62 3.49
N SER A 214 -2.94 -1.37 4.59
CA SER A 214 -3.66 -0.89 5.77
C SER A 214 -3.04 0.37 6.36
N LYS A 215 -1.70 0.48 6.42
CA LYS A 215 -1.03 1.70 6.89
C LYS A 215 -1.24 2.86 5.91
N THR A 216 -1.20 2.60 4.61
CA THR A 216 -1.45 3.62 3.58
C THR A 216 -2.88 4.17 3.68
N VAL A 217 -3.89 3.29 3.86
CA VAL A 217 -5.28 3.70 4.08
C VAL A 217 -5.44 4.51 5.35
N ALA A 218 -4.83 4.08 6.45
CA ALA A 218 -4.88 4.82 7.72
C ALA A 218 -4.33 6.25 7.57
N LEU A 219 -3.21 6.40 6.85
CA LEU A 219 -2.62 7.71 6.56
C LEU A 219 -3.52 8.59 5.71
N ILE A 220 -4.10 8.05 4.64
CA ILE A 220 -5.01 8.81 3.75
C ILE A 220 -6.30 9.19 4.49
N ASN A 221 -6.86 8.28 5.29
CA ASN A 221 -8.06 8.57 6.06
C ASN A 221 -7.79 9.65 7.11
N ALA A 222 -6.68 9.56 7.84
CA ALA A 222 -6.27 10.61 8.77
C ALA A 222 -5.96 11.94 8.05
N ALA A 223 -5.49 11.90 6.80
CA ALA A 223 -5.34 13.09 5.95
C ALA A 223 -6.66 13.81 5.68
N ASN A 224 -7.73 13.04 5.51
CA ASN A 224 -9.03 13.51 5.05
C ASN A 224 -9.99 13.82 6.20
N GLN A 225 -9.60 13.57 7.44
CA GLN A 225 -10.37 14.02 8.60
C GLN A 225 -10.28 15.55 8.73
N ASP A 226 -11.41 16.16 9.06
CA ASP A 226 -11.48 17.59 9.37
C ASP A 226 -10.86 17.85 10.74
N GLY A 227 -9.74 18.57 10.76
CA GLY A 227 -9.02 18.91 11.98
C GLY A 227 -7.59 19.39 11.72
N PRO A 228 -6.94 20.01 12.72
CA PRO A 228 -5.56 20.45 12.59
C PRO A 228 -4.62 19.26 12.49
N LEU A 229 -3.80 19.23 11.44
CA LEU A 229 -2.79 18.20 11.24
C LEU A 229 -1.54 18.55 12.04
N ALA A 230 -1.19 17.70 13.01
CA ALA A 230 0.00 17.89 13.82
C ALA A 230 1.25 17.36 13.12
N ILE A 231 2.32 18.15 13.14
CA ILE A 231 3.65 17.77 12.68
C ILE A 231 4.62 17.88 13.85
N SER A 232 5.30 16.78 14.16
CA SER A 232 6.37 16.78 15.16
C SER A 232 7.72 16.95 14.49
N ILE A 233 8.51 17.92 14.94
CA ILE A 233 9.86 18.16 14.44
C ILE A 233 10.85 17.83 15.56
N ASN A 234 11.79 16.92 15.28
CA ASN A 234 12.86 16.58 16.20
C ASN A 234 14.20 17.04 15.61
N ILE A 235 14.76 18.10 16.18
CA ILE A 235 16.03 18.71 15.75
C ILE A 235 17.20 17.75 15.95
N THR A 236 17.26 17.06 17.09
CA THR A 236 18.36 16.16 17.44
C THR A 236 18.36 14.91 16.58
N ALA A 237 17.19 14.28 16.41
CA ALA A 237 17.04 13.11 15.55
C ALA A 237 17.06 13.48 14.06
N ARG A 238 16.89 14.77 13.73
CA ARG A 238 16.77 15.30 12.38
C ARG A 238 15.59 14.72 11.60
N THR A 239 14.46 14.57 12.28
CA THR A 239 13.26 13.92 11.73
C THR A 239 12.04 14.84 11.77
N VAL A 240 11.15 14.65 10.80
CA VAL A 240 9.78 15.19 10.79
C VAL A 240 8.84 14.00 10.88
N THR A 241 7.93 14.01 11.85
CA THR A 241 6.92 12.97 12.02
C THR A 241 5.54 13.51 11.69
N ILE A 242 4.87 12.90 10.72
CA ILE A 242 3.53 13.27 10.23
C ILE A 242 2.67 12.01 10.25
N LEU A 243 1.59 12.02 11.04
CA LEU A 243 0.69 10.85 11.19
C LEU A 243 1.44 9.54 11.50
N GLY A 244 2.46 9.61 12.38
CA GLY A 244 3.30 8.46 12.75
C GLY A 244 4.37 8.07 11.71
N VAL A 245 4.40 8.72 10.54
CA VAL A 245 5.46 8.53 9.55
C VAL A 245 6.66 9.39 9.90
N GLU A 246 7.75 8.76 10.29
CA GLU A 246 9.02 9.44 10.50
C GLU A 246 9.79 9.62 9.19
N ILE A 247 10.19 10.86 8.90
CA ILE A 247 10.93 11.25 7.70
C ILE A 247 12.25 11.88 8.11
N GLN A 248 13.34 11.19 7.79
CA GLN A 248 14.69 11.70 7.98
C GLN A 248 15.00 12.80 6.96
N LEU A 249 15.36 13.99 7.45
CA LEU A 249 15.80 15.10 6.62
C LEU A 249 17.26 15.43 6.91
N SER A 250 17.98 15.95 5.90
CA SER A 250 19.32 16.49 6.17
C SER A 250 19.22 17.76 7.01
N PRO A 251 20.27 18.12 7.77
CA PRO A 251 20.29 19.36 8.55
C PRO A 251 19.91 20.60 7.74
N LYS A 252 20.34 20.64 6.47
CA LYS A 252 20.05 21.76 5.56
C LYS A 252 18.56 21.93 5.30
N LEU A 253 17.86 20.82 5.05
CA LEU A 253 16.43 20.81 4.74
C LEU A 253 15.60 21.07 6.00
N LEU A 254 15.90 20.36 7.09
CA LEU A 254 15.13 20.46 8.33
C LEU A 254 15.25 21.85 8.96
N ALA A 255 16.44 22.45 8.96
CA ALA A 255 16.65 23.79 9.50
C ALA A 255 15.81 24.83 8.75
N LEU A 256 15.63 24.70 7.43
CA LEU A 256 14.81 25.65 6.67
C LEU A 256 13.32 25.45 6.96
N TYR A 257 12.89 24.19 7.02
CA TYR A 257 11.50 23.86 7.35
C TYR A 257 11.13 24.38 8.74
N ALA A 258 11.97 24.10 9.76
CA ALA A 258 11.81 24.60 11.12
C ALA A 258 11.90 26.13 11.20
N PHE A 259 12.82 26.75 10.45
CA PHE A 259 12.92 28.20 10.36
C PHE A 259 11.58 28.80 9.91
N ILE A 260 11.00 28.36 8.79
CA ILE A 260 9.70 28.87 8.31
C ILE A 260 8.57 28.59 9.30
N ALA A 261 8.56 27.39 9.90
CA ALA A 261 7.56 26.98 10.89
C ALA A 261 7.55 27.83 12.16
N THR A 262 8.70 28.41 12.54
CA THR A 262 8.84 29.28 13.72
C THR A 262 8.54 30.75 13.44
N GLN A 263 8.40 31.15 12.18
CA GLN A 263 8.07 32.54 11.84
C GLN A 263 6.62 32.88 12.19
N PRO A 264 6.31 34.17 12.40
CA PRO A 264 4.94 34.61 12.64
C PRO A 264 3.99 34.16 11.51
N ASN A 265 2.90 33.49 11.88
CA ASN A 265 1.95 32.85 10.94
C ASN A 265 2.58 31.81 10.00
N GLN A 266 3.71 31.20 10.40
CA GLN A 266 4.41 30.16 9.66
C GLN A 266 4.76 30.58 8.21
N LYS A 267 5.10 31.86 8.00
CA LYS A 267 5.35 32.45 6.68
C LYS A 267 6.54 33.40 6.66
N ILE A 268 7.22 33.45 5.51
CA ILE A 268 8.27 34.42 5.19
C ILE A 268 7.97 35.13 3.87
N LYS A 269 8.28 36.41 3.81
CA LYS A 269 8.22 37.21 2.57
C LYS A 269 9.63 37.49 2.08
N VAL A 270 10.00 36.88 0.96
CA VAL A 270 11.30 37.03 0.30
C VAL A 270 11.21 38.17 -0.71
N GLY A 271 11.34 39.39 -0.19
CA GLY A 271 11.42 40.64 -0.96
C GLY A 271 12.71 41.42 -0.71
N SER A 272 12.76 42.70 -1.10
CA SER A 272 13.93 43.57 -0.94
C SER A 272 14.46 43.63 0.50
N ALA A 273 13.58 43.79 1.48
CA ALA A 273 13.95 43.82 2.91
C ALA A 273 14.56 42.49 3.39
N PHE A 274 14.10 41.36 2.86
CA PHE A 274 14.60 40.04 3.24
C PHE A 274 16.05 39.85 2.77
N ILE A 275 16.31 40.14 1.50
CA ILE A 275 17.64 39.93 0.89
C ILE A 275 18.70 40.93 1.39
N GLN A 276 18.30 41.96 2.14
CA GLN A 276 19.19 42.90 2.81
C GLN A 276 19.41 42.55 4.29
N SER A 277 18.55 41.72 4.88
CA SER A 277 18.61 41.37 6.30
C SER A 277 19.49 40.15 6.55
N LYS A 278 20.50 40.31 7.42
CA LYS A 278 21.32 39.20 7.93
C LYS A 278 20.59 38.42 9.03
N GLU A 279 19.52 38.94 9.61
CA GLU A 279 18.83 38.32 10.75
C GLU A 279 18.21 36.97 10.39
N TYR A 280 17.62 36.85 9.20
CA TYR A 280 17.07 35.56 8.73
C TYR A 280 18.17 34.51 8.51
N ALA A 281 19.36 34.92 8.06
CA ALA A 281 20.50 34.03 7.96
C ALA A 281 20.95 33.55 9.36
N LYS A 282 20.99 34.45 10.34
CA LYS A 282 21.34 34.10 11.73
C LYS A 282 20.35 33.12 12.35
N GLN A 283 19.04 33.37 12.21
CA GLN A 283 18.00 32.47 12.73
C GLN A 283 18.11 31.06 12.13
N TYR A 284 18.30 30.97 10.81
CA TYR A 284 18.52 29.69 10.14
C TYR A 284 19.79 28.98 10.61
N LEU A 285 20.93 29.68 10.67
CA LEU A 285 22.21 29.09 11.08
C LEU A 285 22.19 28.63 12.55
N SER A 286 21.43 29.31 13.41
CA SER A 286 21.19 28.87 14.80
C SER A 286 20.51 27.49 14.84
N LEU A 287 19.43 27.30 14.08
CA LEU A 287 18.75 26.00 13.96
C LEU A 287 19.65 24.95 13.29
N TYR A 288 20.38 25.34 12.25
CA TYR A 288 21.31 24.47 11.52
C TYR A 288 22.43 23.92 12.42
N LYS A 289 22.99 24.77 13.28
CA LYS A 289 24.04 24.39 14.24
C LYS A 289 23.56 23.29 15.19
N GLN A 290 22.36 23.41 15.74
CA GLN A 290 21.80 22.42 16.67
C GLN A 290 21.75 21.01 16.06
N MET A 291 21.62 20.94 14.73
CA MET A 291 21.57 19.70 13.98
C MET A 291 22.96 19.16 13.61
N ARG A 292 24.08 19.84 13.95
CA ARG A 292 25.45 19.45 13.56
C ARG A 292 25.57 19.17 12.06
N GLY A 293 25.20 20.17 11.26
CA GLY A 293 25.24 20.09 9.82
C GLY A 293 26.64 20.13 9.21
N ASP A 294 26.70 19.96 7.90
CA ASP A 294 27.92 20.10 7.10
C ASP A 294 28.44 21.55 7.11
N THR A 295 29.73 21.73 7.43
CA THR A 295 30.38 23.05 7.53
C THR A 295 30.31 23.86 6.23
N ARG A 296 30.15 23.20 5.07
CA ARG A 296 30.05 23.86 3.76
C ARG A 296 28.79 24.72 3.61
N VAL A 297 27.76 24.53 4.44
CA VAL A 297 26.56 25.38 4.40
C VAL A 297 26.89 26.79 4.88
N TYR A 298 27.80 26.97 5.84
CA TYR A 298 28.24 28.29 6.31
C TYR A 298 28.88 29.13 5.18
N SER A 299 29.60 28.48 4.26
CA SER A 299 30.18 29.14 3.07
C SER A 299 29.12 29.69 2.11
N SER A 300 27.92 29.09 2.08
CA SER A 300 26.79 29.65 1.32
C SER A 300 26.31 31.00 1.87
N PHE A 301 26.67 31.31 3.12
CA PHE A 301 26.40 32.56 3.81
C PHE A 301 27.66 33.43 3.98
N GLY A 302 28.76 33.12 3.28
CA GLY A 302 29.98 33.94 3.30
C GLY A 302 30.85 33.79 4.55
N LEU A 303 30.70 32.69 5.29
CA LEU A 303 31.56 32.34 6.42
C LEU A 303 32.53 31.20 6.04
N ASP A 304 33.71 31.16 6.65
CA ASP A 304 34.75 30.15 6.40
C ASP A 304 34.59 28.88 7.27
N GLY A 305 33.38 28.68 7.82
CA GLY A 305 32.97 27.45 8.50
C GLY A 305 32.13 27.72 9.74
N GLU A 306 31.93 26.67 10.54
CA GLU A 306 31.21 26.75 11.82
C GLU A 306 31.99 27.53 12.88
N ILE A 307 33.33 27.55 12.80
CA ILE A 307 34.20 28.26 13.75
C ILE A 307 33.92 29.77 13.75
N ASP A 308 33.70 30.37 12.58
CA ASP A 308 33.34 31.79 12.48
C ASP A 308 32.02 32.09 13.17
N TRP A 309 31.04 31.19 13.02
CA TRP A 309 29.76 31.30 13.70
C TRP A 309 29.89 31.16 15.21
N ASP A 310 30.69 30.21 15.68
CA ASP A 310 30.92 29.94 17.10
C ASP A 310 31.64 31.10 17.80
N ASN A 311 32.63 31.68 17.12
CA ASN A 311 33.38 32.82 17.61
C ASN A 311 32.70 34.17 17.34
N GLN A 312 31.49 34.17 16.77
CA GLN A 312 30.73 35.37 16.40
C GLN A 312 31.47 36.31 15.44
N VAL A 313 32.35 35.76 14.59
CA VAL A 313 33.05 36.49 13.52
C VAL A 313 32.12 36.57 12.30
N LEU A 314 31.24 37.58 12.29
CA LEU A 314 30.13 37.68 11.32
C LEU A 314 30.33 38.79 10.25
N ASP A 315 31.54 39.32 10.10
CA ASP A 315 31.83 40.41 9.15
C ASP A 315 31.52 40.00 7.70
N GLY A 316 31.86 38.76 7.33
CA GLY A 316 31.58 38.17 6.02
C GLY A 316 30.13 37.69 5.82
N LEU A 317 29.30 37.68 6.87
CA LEU A 317 27.96 37.08 6.82
C LEU A 317 27.09 37.77 5.76
N LYS A 318 26.58 36.97 4.83
CA LYS A 318 25.66 37.38 3.77
C LYS A 318 24.22 37.06 4.15
N PRO A 319 23.25 37.89 3.74
CA PRO A 319 21.83 37.57 3.84
C PRO A 319 21.48 36.24 3.13
N MET A 320 20.42 35.60 3.59
CA MET A 320 19.91 34.40 2.93
C MET A 320 19.39 34.75 1.53
N SER A 321 19.85 34.03 0.51
CA SER A 321 19.43 34.28 -0.87
C SER A 321 18.08 33.62 -1.20
N ALA A 322 17.32 34.23 -2.11
CA ALA A 322 16.08 33.63 -2.62
C ALA A 322 16.33 32.28 -3.31
N LYS A 323 17.46 32.15 -4.02
CA LYS A 323 17.88 30.91 -4.68
C LYS A 323 18.10 29.78 -3.68
N PHE A 324 18.75 30.06 -2.55
CA PHE A 324 18.96 29.08 -1.49
C PHE A 324 17.64 28.53 -0.96
N ILE A 325 16.66 29.40 -0.67
CA ILE A 325 15.33 29.00 -0.19
C ILE A 325 14.64 28.11 -1.22
N GLN A 326 14.62 28.54 -2.48
CA GLN A 326 13.95 27.81 -3.56
C GLN A 326 14.52 26.38 -3.72
N GLU A 327 15.85 26.24 -3.76
CA GLU A 327 16.52 24.95 -3.90
C GLU A 327 16.23 24.02 -2.72
N VAL A 328 16.33 24.54 -1.49
CA VAL A 328 16.14 23.74 -0.27
C VAL A 328 14.66 23.37 -0.09
N VAL A 329 13.72 24.27 -0.39
CA VAL A 329 12.28 23.97 -0.39
C VAL A 329 11.95 22.87 -1.40
N SER A 330 12.48 22.94 -2.63
CA SER A 330 12.25 21.92 -3.65
C SER A 330 12.79 20.54 -3.23
N GLN A 331 14.00 20.49 -2.66
CA GLN A 331 14.57 19.24 -2.13
C GLN A 331 13.78 18.69 -0.94
N CYS A 332 13.30 19.55 -0.05
CA CYS A 332 12.45 19.16 1.07
C CYS A 332 11.12 18.58 0.59
N GLN A 333 10.49 19.24 -0.40
CA GLN A 333 9.25 18.75 -1.03
C GLN A 333 9.44 17.36 -1.63
N GLN A 334 10.52 17.13 -2.38
CA GLN A 334 10.81 15.81 -2.95
C GLN A 334 10.90 14.73 -1.85
N LYS A 335 11.62 15.01 -0.75
CA LYS A 335 11.74 14.05 0.37
C LYS A 335 10.40 13.74 1.05
N LEU A 336 9.51 14.72 1.14
CA LEU A 336 8.15 14.52 1.64
C LEU A 336 7.32 13.68 0.66
N SER A 337 7.38 13.99 -0.64
CA SER A 337 6.67 13.27 -1.71
C SER A 337 7.08 11.79 -1.83
N ASP A 338 8.35 11.48 -1.58
CA ASP A 338 8.84 10.10 -1.58
C ASP A 338 8.21 9.26 -0.46
N LYS A 339 7.68 9.91 0.59
CA LYS A 339 7.28 9.27 1.85
C LYS A 339 5.84 9.54 2.26
N LEU A 340 5.07 10.38 1.56
CA LEU A 340 3.72 10.75 1.97
C LEU A 340 2.78 10.81 0.76
N PRO A 341 1.48 10.47 0.93
CA PRO A 341 0.49 10.64 -0.12
C PRO A 341 0.41 12.10 -0.58
N ILE A 342 0.10 12.32 -1.86
CA ILE A 342 0.07 13.67 -2.46
C ILE A 342 -0.85 14.61 -1.66
N SER A 343 -2.02 14.15 -1.22
CA SER A 343 -2.96 14.94 -0.41
C SER A 343 -2.37 15.42 0.92
N ILE A 344 -1.53 14.61 1.56
CA ILE A 344 -0.79 15.01 2.77
C ILE A 344 0.31 15.99 2.42
N VAL A 345 1.10 15.69 1.37
CA VAL A 345 2.21 16.55 0.94
C VAL A 345 1.73 17.98 0.67
N GLU A 346 0.59 18.14 -0.01
CA GLU A 346 0.01 19.45 -0.29
C GLU A 346 -0.31 20.27 0.97
N LYS A 347 -0.71 19.59 2.07
CA LYS A 347 -0.99 20.23 3.36
C LYS A 347 0.28 20.60 4.13
N VAL A 348 1.30 19.74 4.10
CA VAL A 348 2.49 19.88 4.96
C VAL A 348 3.69 20.54 4.28
N LYS A 349 3.72 20.61 2.94
CA LYS A 349 4.82 21.22 2.22
C LYS A 349 4.89 22.72 2.49
N VAL A 350 6.09 23.28 2.35
CA VAL A 350 6.24 24.74 2.22
C VAL A 350 5.67 25.15 0.86
N GLN A 351 4.58 25.90 0.88
CA GLN A 351 3.93 26.47 -0.29
C GLN A 351 4.56 27.81 -0.67
N SER A 352 4.59 28.12 -1.96
CA SER A 352 5.10 29.40 -2.47
C SER A 352 4.01 30.14 -3.24
N SER A 353 3.84 31.44 -2.98
CA SER A 353 2.90 32.32 -3.70
C SER A 353 3.51 33.71 -3.94
N GLY A 354 3.01 34.45 -4.94
CA GLY A 354 3.42 35.83 -5.23
C GLY A 354 4.03 36.04 -6.62
N MET A 355 4.73 37.17 -6.80
CA MET A 355 5.39 37.54 -8.07
C MET A 355 6.93 37.47 -7.95
N LYS A 356 7.62 37.32 -9.08
CA LYS A 356 9.10 37.25 -9.13
C LYS A 356 9.71 38.48 -8.45
N GLY A 357 10.52 38.27 -7.41
CA GLY A 357 11.11 39.33 -6.58
C GLY A 357 10.34 39.67 -5.29
N ALA A 358 9.16 39.09 -5.09
CA ALA A 358 8.35 39.20 -3.86
C ALA A 358 7.62 37.88 -3.58
N MET A 359 8.36 36.78 -3.51
CA MET A 359 7.82 35.46 -3.19
C MET A 359 7.48 35.35 -1.71
N GLN A 360 6.37 34.71 -1.37
CA GLN A 360 6.03 34.32 -0.01
C GLN A 360 6.11 32.81 0.11
N TYR A 361 6.84 32.32 1.11
CA TYR A 361 6.87 30.90 1.47
C TYR A 361 6.11 30.70 2.78
N HIS A 362 5.26 29.69 2.86
CA HIS A 362 4.43 29.45 4.03
C HIS A 362 4.10 27.98 4.21
N ILE A 363 3.86 27.56 5.45
CA ILE A 363 3.21 26.29 5.77
C ILE A 363 1.72 26.56 5.97
N HIS A 364 0.87 25.58 5.64
CA HIS A 364 -0.57 25.73 5.75
C HIS A 364 -0.97 26.09 7.20
N PRO A 365 -1.86 27.08 7.43
CA PRO A 365 -2.13 27.63 8.76
C PRO A 365 -2.75 26.61 9.74
N ASP A 366 -3.46 25.62 9.21
CA ASP A 366 -4.07 24.54 10.02
C ASP A 366 -3.06 23.49 10.51
N ILE A 367 -1.79 23.62 10.14
CA ILE A 367 -0.72 22.78 10.65
C ILE A 367 -0.33 23.21 12.05
N VAL A 368 -0.39 22.26 12.98
CA VAL A 368 0.09 22.44 14.35
C VAL A 368 1.50 21.86 14.45
N ILE A 369 2.47 22.72 14.73
CA ILE A 369 3.87 22.33 14.90
C ILE A 369 4.13 21.97 16.37
N VAL A 370 4.67 20.79 16.61
CA VAL A 370 5.03 20.25 17.93
C VAL A 370 6.53 19.96 17.95
N GLY A 371 7.17 20.11 19.11
CA GLY A 371 8.61 19.80 19.28
C GLY A 371 9.57 20.92 18.89
N LEU A 372 9.04 22.10 18.53
CA LEU A 372 9.82 23.33 18.36
C LEU A 372 9.46 24.34 19.43
N GLU A 373 10.45 24.83 20.18
CA GLU A 373 10.28 26.06 20.96
C GLU A 373 10.16 27.24 19.99
N LYS A 374 9.10 28.05 20.11
CA LYS A 374 8.96 29.26 19.30
C LYS A 374 10.05 30.24 19.72
N TYR A 375 10.83 30.72 18.75
CA TYR A 375 11.73 31.86 18.95
C TYR A 375 10.88 33.08 19.35
N HIS A 376 10.79 33.36 20.65
CA HIS A 376 10.35 34.65 21.14
C HIS A 376 11.58 35.56 21.20
N ASP A 377 11.49 36.72 20.54
CA ASP A 377 12.48 37.80 20.65
C ASP A 377 12.83 38.02 22.12
N LYS A 378 14.10 37.81 22.46
CA LYS A 378 14.74 38.34 23.67
C LYS A 378 15.66 39.47 23.27
#